data_AF-A0A957DAM9-F1
#
_entry.id   AF-A0A957DAM9-F1
#
_cell.length_a   1.000
_cell.length_b   1.000
_cell.length_c   1.000
_cell.angle_alpha   90.00
_cell.angle_beta   90.00
_cell.angle_gamma   90.00
#
_symmetry.space_group_name_H-M   'P 1'
#
loop_
_entity.id
_entity.type
_entity.pdbx_description
1 polymer ?
#
loop_
_entity_poly.entity_id
_entity_poly.type
_entity_poly.pdbx_seq_one_letter_code
_entity_poly.pdbx_strand_id
1 'polypeptide(L)'
;MKEKEAFLKKLSALEPFDSTEQRNSVVCALIGHSRIQTTCFGYYYCARCGAQLGDALGGVYYGAETAVIVGHKCETCLKNAETLTWQDTLFCPDPFEEES
;
A
#
# COMPACT_ATOMS: atom_id res chain seq x y z
N MET A 1 3.77 17.29 4.22
CA MET A 1 4.81 16.93 5.22
C MET A 1 4.30 17.04 6.66
N LYS A 2 3.76 18.18 7.11
CA LYS A 2 3.21 18.35 8.47
C LYS A 2 2.19 17.28 8.89
N GLU A 3 1.34 16.83 7.97
CA GLU A 3 0.33 15.79 8.22
C GLU A 3 0.96 14.41 8.48
N LYS A 4 1.99 14.04 7.70
CA LYS A 4 2.76 12.80 7.89
C LYS A 4 3.43 12.79 9.26
N GLU A 5 4.06 13.90 9.65
CA GLU A 5 4.71 14.03 10.96
C GLU A 5 3.71 13.95 12.11
N ALA A 6 2.57 14.64 11.99
CA ALA A 6 1.49 14.57 12.97
C ALA A 6 0.91 13.15 13.08
N PHE A 7 0.78 12.44 11.96
CA PHE A 7 0.37 11.03 11.95
C PHE A 7 1.38 10.14 12.67
N LEU A 8 2.68 10.26 12.35
CA LEU A 8 3.73 9.49 12.99
C LEU A 8 3.78 9.72 14.50
N LYS A 9 3.56 10.97 14.96
CA LYS A 9 3.45 11.28 16.40
C LYS A 9 2.26 10.60 17.07
N LYS A 10 1.12 10.46 16.37
CA LYS A 10 -0.03 9.71 16.88
C LYS A 10 0.24 8.21 16.88
N LEU A 11 0.90 7.70 15.83
CA LEU A 11 1.26 6.30 15.71
C LEU A 11 2.24 5.88 16.81
N SER A 12 3.22 6.72 17.14
CA SER A 12 4.17 6.45 18.23
C SER A 12 3.50 6.41 19.62
N ALA A 13 2.33 7.04 19.79
CA ALA A 13 1.57 6.94 21.03
C ALA A 13 0.85 5.58 21.19
N LEU A 14 0.79 4.78 20.13
CA LEU A 14 0.25 3.42 20.13
C LEU A 14 1.33 2.35 20.30
N GLU A 15 2.60 2.75 20.37
CA GLU A 15 3.72 1.83 20.60
C GLU A 15 3.72 1.30 22.04
N PRO A 16 4.29 0.10 22.28
CA PRO A 16 4.96 -0.78 21.31
C PRO A 16 3.97 -1.59 20.46
N PHE A 17 4.40 -1.95 19.23
CA PHE A 17 3.74 -2.97 18.43
C PHE A 17 4.48 -4.31 18.60
N ASP A 18 3.71 -5.40 18.68
CA ASP A 18 4.21 -6.76 18.84
C ASP A 18 4.91 -7.26 17.56
N SER A 19 4.56 -6.72 16.40
CA SER A 19 5.17 -7.08 15.12
C SER A 19 5.01 -5.99 14.04
N THR A 20 5.79 -6.12 12.95
CA THR A 20 5.69 -5.26 11.76
C THR A 20 4.31 -5.39 11.11
N GLU A 21 3.75 -6.59 11.07
CA GLU A 21 2.42 -6.87 10.53
C GLU A 21 1.32 -6.16 11.33
N GLN A 22 1.42 -6.18 12.67
CA GLN A 22 0.49 -5.46 13.55
C GLN A 22 0.56 -3.96 13.29
N ARG A 23 1.77 -3.37 13.25
CA ARG A 23 1.97 -1.95 12.91
C ARG A 23 1.35 -1.61 11.55
N ASN A 24 1.65 -2.40 10.52
CA ASN A 24 1.20 -2.15 9.15
C ASN A 24 -0.33 -2.27 9.02
N SER A 25 -0.95 -3.17 9.78
CA SER A 25 -2.41 -3.33 9.86
C SER A 25 -3.06 -2.13 10.55
N VAL A 26 -2.52 -1.66 11.68
CA VAL A 26 -2.96 -0.44 12.36
C VAL A 26 -2.85 0.78 11.45
N VAL A 27 -1.74 0.92 10.73
CA VAL A 27 -1.55 2.00 9.76
C VAL A 27 -2.64 1.95 8.69
N CYS A 28 -2.89 0.79 8.06
CA CYS A 28 -3.97 0.66 7.08
C CYS A 28 -5.36 0.97 7.65
N ALA A 29 -5.63 0.63 8.91
CA ALA A 29 -6.89 0.96 9.56
C ALA A 29 -7.06 2.48 9.78
N LEU A 30 -5.97 3.22 9.97
CA LEU A 30 -6.02 4.66 10.24
C LEU A 30 -6.03 5.53 8.97
N ILE A 31 -5.32 5.12 7.92
CA ILE A 31 -5.13 5.94 6.70
C ILE A 31 -5.58 5.24 5.42
N GLY A 32 -6.23 4.08 5.52
CA GLY A 32 -6.64 3.28 4.38
C GLY A 32 -5.51 2.39 3.84
N HIS A 33 -5.87 1.44 2.97
CA HIS A 33 -4.89 0.58 2.31
C HIS A 33 -4.07 1.34 1.28
N SER A 34 -2.80 0.94 1.12
CA SER A 34 -1.94 1.52 0.09
C SER A 34 -2.44 1.18 -1.31
N ARG A 35 -2.32 2.13 -2.24
CA ARG A 35 -2.45 1.87 -3.68
C ARG A 35 -1.28 1.10 -4.27
N ILE A 36 -0.17 0.96 -3.54
CA ILE A 36 0.90 0.01 -3.87
C ILE A 36 0.45 -1.39 -3.44
N GLN A 37 0.42 -2.31 -4.41
CA GLN A 37 -0.26 -3.58 -4.31
C GLN A 37 0.58 -4.71 -4.89
N THR A 38 0.34 -5.93 -4.42
CA THR A 38 0.82 -7.16 -5.07
C THR A 38 -0.36 -7.86 -5.72
N THR A 39 -0.09 -8.69 -6.72
CA THR A 39 -1.13 -9.43 -7.45
C THR A 39 -0.78 -10.90 -7.58
N CYS A 40 -1.76 -11.77 -7.39
CA CYS A 40 -1.62 -13.21 -7.62
C CYS A 40 -2.91 -13.75 -8.23
N PHE A 41 -2.85 -14.33 -9.43
CA PHE A 41 -3.99 -14.90 -10.15
C PHE A 41 -5.25 -14.00 -10.18
N GLY A 42 -5.09 -12.70 -10.42
CA GLY A 42 -6.22 -11.75 -10.50
C GLY A 42 -6.70 -11.18 -9.16
N TYR A 43 -6.17 -11.66 -8.04
CA TYR A 43 -6.41 -11.06 -6.71
C TYR A 43 -5.42 -9.94 -6.42
N TYR A 44 -5.92 -8.86 -5.82
CA TYR A 44 -5.13 -7.70 -5.43
C TYR A 44 -4.95 -7.69 -3.92
N TYR A 45 -3.71 -7.48 -3.47
CA TYR A 45 -3.36 -7.42 -2.05
C TYR A 45 -2.63 -6.12 -1.75
N CYS A 46 -2.87 -5.55 -0.57
CA CYS A 46 -2.14 -4.38 -0.10
C CYS A 46 -0.68 -4.76 0.16
N ALA A 47 0.28 -4.12 -0.51
CA ALA A 47 1.70 -4.44 -0.32
C ALA A 47 2.25 -4.06 1.07
N ARG A 48 1.51 -3.23 1.83
CA ARG A 48 1.86 -2.87 3.21
C ARG A 48 1.43 -3.91 4.24
N CYS A 49 0.17 -4.33 4.22
CA CYS A 49 -0.40 -5.17 5.29
C CYS A 49 -0.80 -6.58 4.84
N GLY A 50 -0.72 -6.88 3.54
CA GLY A 50 -1.08 -8.19 2.97
C GLY A 50 -2.59 -8.44 2.84
N ALA A 51 -3.46 -7.53 3.28
CA ALA A 51 -4.91 -7.70 3.15
C ALA A 51 -5.35 -7.78 1.67
N GLN A 52 -6.26 -8.70 1.35
CA GLN A 52 -6.89 -8.78 0.04
C GLN A 52 -7.85 -7.59 -0.16
N LEU A 53 -7.67 -6.86 -1.25
CA LEU A 53 -8.41 -5.65 -1.58
C LEU A 53 -9.49 -5.88 -2.65
N GLY A 54 -9.27 -6.86 -3.53
CA GLY A 54 -10.19 -7.12 -4.62
C GLY A 54 -9.85 -8.33 -5.46
N ASP A 55 -10.75 -8.60 -6.40
CA ASP A 55 -10.70 -9.74 -7.31
C ASP A 55 -11.11 -9.28 -8.72
N ALA A 56 -10.16 -9.30 -9.66
CA ALA A 56 -10.43 -9.00 -11.06
C ALA A 56 -11.04 -10.16 -11.85
N LEU A 57 -10.92 -11.42 -11.38
CA LEU A 57 -11.57 -12.55 -12.03
C LEU A 57 -13.09 -12.46 -11.88
N GLY A 58 -13.55 -12.03 -10.70
CA GLY A 58 -14.97 -11.72 -10.46
C GLY A 58 -15.42 -10.36 -10.97
N GLY A 59 -14.51 -9.52 -11.48
CA GLY A 59 -14.80 -8.12 -11.85
C GLY A 59 -15.10 -7.20 -10.66
N VAL A 60 -14.70 -7.59 -9.44
CA VAL A 60 -15.00 -6.88 -8.20
C VAL A 60 -13.72 -6.21 -7.68
N TYR A 61 -13.27 -5.17 -8.39
CA TYR A 61 -12.24 -4.26 -7.87
C TYR A 61 -12.12 -2.94 -8.65
N TYR A 62 -12.76 -1.88 -8.17
CA TYR A 62 -12.65 -0.54 -8.79
C TYR A 62 -11.26 0.11 -8.61
N GLY A 63 -10.49 -0.34 -7.61
CA GLY A 63 -9.15 0.21 -7.35
C GLY A 63 -8.09 -0.19 -8.38
N ALA A 64 -8.39 -1.15 -9.27
CA ALA A 64 -7.44 -1.72 -10.23
C ALA A 64 -6.80 -0.66 -11.14
N GLU A 65 -7.58 0.34 -11.57
CA GLU A 65 -7.13 1.37 -12.51
C GLU A 65 -6.07 2.32 -11.91
N THR A 66 -6.09 2.49 -10.59
CA THR A 66 -5.20 3.39 -9.85
C THR A 66 -4.10 2.67 -9.07
N ALA A 67 -4.08 1.34 -9.12
CA ALA A 67 -3.12 0.52 -8.40
C ALA A 67 -1.72 0.64 -9.03
N VAL A 68 -0.69 0.53 -8.18
CA VAL A 68 0.72 0.40 -8.57
C VAL A 68 1.18 -0.97 -8.14
N ILE A 69 1.53 -1.83 -9.10
CA ILE A 69 1.88 -3.22 -8.81
C ILE A 69 3.37 -3.35 -8.55
N VAL A 70 3.73 -3.93 -7.40
CA VAL A 70 5.13 -4.17 -7.04
C VAL A 70 5.79 -5.06 -8.09
N GLY A 71 6.98 -4.68 -8.54
CA GLY A 71 7.74 -5.38 -9.58
C GLY A 71 7.26 -5.11 -11.00
N HIS A 72 6.24 -4.26 -11.21
CA HIS A 72 5.66 -4.01 -12.53
C HIS A 72 5.91 -2.58 -13.03
N LYS A 73 6.87 -2.42 -13.96
CA LYS A 73 7.29 -1.13 -14.51
C LYS A 73 6.54 -0.71 -15.79
N CYS A 74 5.24 -1.00 -15.91
CA CYS A 74 4.46 -0.57 -17.08
C CYS A 74 4.10 0.92 -17.04
N GLU A 75 3.75 1.51 -18.19
CA GLU A 75 3.37 2.92 -18.28
C GLU A 75 2.22 3.30 -17.32
N THR A 76 1.23 2.42 -17.13
CA THR A 76 0.12 2.65 -16.21
C THR A 76 0.59 2.73 -14.76
N CYS A 77 1.47 1.81 -14.34
CA CYS A 77 2.02 1.83 -12.97
C CYS A 77 2.88 3.06 -12.73
N LEU A 78 3.66 3.49 -13.72
CA LEU A 78 4.45 4.73 -13.65
C LEU A 78 3.55 5.96 -13.51
N LYS A 79 2.52 6.10 -14.35
CA LYS A 79 1.55 7.20 -14.26
C LYS A 79 0.80 7.20 -12.93
N ASN A 80 0.39 6.03 -12.45
CA ASN A 80 -0.27 5.91 -11.15
C ASN A 80 0.68 6.26 -9.99
N ALA A 81 1.96 5.89 -10.10
CA ALA A 81 2.98 6.19 -9.09
C ALA A 81 3.17 7.70 -8.87
N GLU A 82 3.03 8.52 -9.92
CA GLU A 82 3.08 9.99 -9.82
C GLU A 82 1.97 10.56 -8.93
N THR A 83 0.84 9.86 -8.81
CA THR A 83 -0.29 10.28 -7.99
C THR A 83 -0.20 9.78 -6.54
N LEU A 84 0.80 8.98 -6.20
CA LEU A 84 0.96 8.42 -4.86
C LEU A 84 1.25 9.52 -3.85
N THR A 85 0.66 9.36 -2.67
CA THR A 85 0.88 10.27 -1.55
C THR A 85 1.73 9.59 -0.49
N TRP A 86 2.08 10.34 0.56
CA TRP A 86 2.78 9.76 1.71
C TRP A 86 1.98 8.64 2.39
N GLN A 87 0.64 8.62 2.24
CA GLN A 87 -0.21 7.59 2.83
C GLN A 87 -0.02 6.24 2.14
N ASP A 88 0.27 6.26 0.83
CA ASP A 88 0.51 5.06 0.05
C ASP A 88 1.91 4.49 0.32
N THR A 89 2.91 5.36 0.45
CA THR A 89 4.33 4.95 0.55
C THR A 89 4.81 4.65 1.98
N LEU A 90 4.09 5.11 3.00
CA LEU A 90 4.49 4.86 4.39
C LEU A 90 4.49 3.35 4.71
N PHE A 91 5.66 2.82 5.11
CA PHE A 91 5.90 1.40 5.43
C PHE A 91 5.53 0.41 4.32
N CYS A 92 5.48 0.88 3.08
CA CYS A 92 5.25 0.06 1.90
C CYS A 92 6.59 -0.18 1.18
N PRO A 93 6.81 -1.34 0.54
CA PRO A 93 7.97 -1.53 -0.33
C PRO A 93 7.98 -0.53 -1.49
N ASP A 94 9.17 -0.26 -2.03
CA ASP A 94 9.29 0.44 -3.30
C ASP A 94 8.76 -0.46 -4.42
N PRO A 95 7.75 -0.02 -5.20
CA PRO A 95 7.17 -0.83 -6.26
C PRO A 95 8.10 -1.09 -7.44
N PHE A 96 9.18 -0.32 -7.61
CA PHE A 96 10.07 -0.38 -8.78
C PHE A 96 11.51 -0.74 -8.48
N GLU A 97 11.86 -0.95 -7.21
CA GLU A 97 13.17 -1.49 -6.85
C GLU A 97 13.29 -2.92 -7.39
N GLU A 98 14.40 -3.22 -8.07
CA GLU A 98 14.66 -4.57 -8.57
C GLU A 98 15.07 -5.43 -7.38
N GLU A 99 14.38 -6.56 -7.17
CA GLU A 99 14.81 -7.54 -6.17
C GLU A 99 16.27 -7.94 -6.46
N SER A 100 17.16 -7.58 -5.54
CA SER A 100 18.59 -7.91 -5.56
C SER A 100 18.86 -9.38 -5.27
#